data_AF-A0A1H9Y0J5-F1
#
_entry.id   AF-A0A1H9Y0J5-F1
#
_cell.length_a   1.000
_cell.length_b   1.000
_cell.length_c   1.000
_cell.angle_alpha   90.00
_cell.angle_beta   90.00
_cell.angle_gamma   90.00
#
_symmetry.space_group_name_H-M   'P 1'
#
loop_
_entity.id
_entity.type
_entity.pdbx_description
1 polymer ?
#
loop_
_entity_poly.entity_id
_entity_poly.type
_entity_poly.pdbx_seq_one_letter_code
_entity_poly.pdbx_strand_id
1 'polypeptide(L)' 'MAVWVNIDIPTKHFGIHSENRSRTPKYKGINKLLRDGGWLKFTSKEEAYRLYKSEYPTYQLVDYIEH' A
#
# COMPACT_ATOMS: atom_id res chain seq x y z
N MET A 1 13.66 -3.11 -7.60
CA MET A 1 13.59 -1.92 -6.72
C MET A 1 12.51 -2.19 -5.69
N ALA A 2 12.75 -1.95 -4.40
CA ALA A 2 11.71 -2.16 -3.40
C ALA A 2 10.61 -1.09 -3.57
N VAL A 3 9.35 -1.50 -3.44
CA VAL A 3 8.19 -0.60 -3.46
C VAL A 3 7.43 -0.72 -2.15
N TRP A 4 6.72 0.34 -1.80
CA TRP A 4 5.93 0.44 -0.59
C TRP A 4 4.47 0.69 -0.96
N VAL A 5 3.59 -0.15 -0.44
CA VAL A 5 2.15 -0.05 -0.67
C VAL A 5 1.47 0.45 0.58
N ASN A 6 0.82 1.60 0.50
CA ASN A 6 -0.07 2.12 1.51
C ASN A 6 -1.49 1.59 1.26
N ILE A 7 -1.93 0.66 2.10
CA ILE A 7 -3.31 0.19 2.13
C ILE A 7 -4.03 0.96 3.23
N ASP A 8 -5.05 1.72 2.85
CA ASP A 8 -5.96 2.42 3.75
C ASP A 8 -7.33 1.75 3.67
N ILE A 9 -7.71 1.04 4.73
CA ILE A 9 -8.98 0.32 4.77
C ILE A 9 -10.16 1.29 4.89
N PRO A 10 -10.17 2.27 5.83
CA PRO A 10 -11.25 3.26 5.94
C PRO A 10 -11.57 4.01 4.66
N THR A 11 -10.54 4.47 3.93
CA THR A 11 -10.75 5.26 2.70
C THR A 11 -10.72 4.41 1.43
N LYS A 12 -10.57 3.09 1.55
CA LYS A 12 -10.37 2.16 0.43
C LYS A 12 -9.29 2.65 -0.55
N HIS A 13 -8.15 3.10 -0.03
CA HIS A 13 -7.05 3.63 -0.84
C HIS A 13 -5.91 2.61 -0.92
N PHE A 14 -5.35 2.45 -2.12
CA PHE A 14 -4.22 1.59 -2.41
C PHE A 14 -3.16 2.42 -3.13
N GLY A 15 -2.20 2.94 -2.38
CA GLY A 15 -1.13 3.80 -2.89
C GLY A 15 0.17 3.04 -3.09
N ILE A 16 0.78 3.09 -4.27
CA ILE A 16 2.10 2.50 -4.55
C ILE A 16 3.15 3.61 -4.52
N HIS A 17 4.20 3.43 -3.74
CA HIS A 17 5.28 4.40 -3.52
C HIS A 17 6.66 3.75 -3.72
N SER A 18 7.64 4.54 -4.12
CA SER A 18 9.06 4.11 -4.19
C SER A 18 9.72 4.02 -2.81
N GLU A 19 9.19 4.75 -1.82
CA GLU A 19 9.73 4.84 -0.46
C GLU A 19 8.61 4.75 0.60
N ASN A 20 8.99 4.38 1.83
CA ASN A 20 8.03 4.37 2.93
C ASN A 20 7.78 5.81 3.41
N ARG A 21 6.55 6.32 3.22
CA ARG A 21 6.13 7.63 3.72
C ARG A 21 5.21 7.54 4.94
N SER A 22 5.19 6.39 5.63
CA SER A 22 4.36 6.20 6.83
C SER A 22 4.76 7.18 7.92
N ARG A 23 3.86 8.09 8.29
CA ARG A 23 3.99 8.92 9.50
C ARG A 23 3.26 8.21 10.64
N THR A 24 4.00 7.38 11.38
CA THR A 24 3.62 6.77 12.68
C THR A 24 2.12 6.68 13.01
N PRO A 25 1.32 5.86 12.30
CA PRO A 25 -0.11 5.80 12.57
C PRO A 25 -0.38 4.72 13.63
N LYS A 26 -0.93 5.11 14.79
CA LYS A 26 -1.31 4.21 15.90
C LYS A 26 -2.15 3.00 15.45
N TYR A 27 -2.86 3.12 14.33
CA TYR A 27 -3.80 2.13 13.80
C TYR A 27 -3.45 1.61 12.39
N LYS A 28 -2.29 2.00 11.82
CA LYS A 28 -1.76 1.40 10.58
C LYS A 28 -0.41 0.75 10.83
N GLY A 29 -0.25 -0.48 10.34
CA GLY A 29 1.00 -1.22 10.53
C GLY A 29 2.09 -0.85 9.53
N ILE A 30 3.33 -1.24 9.83
CA ILE A 30 4.46 -1.25 8.90
C ILE A 30 4.86 -2.72 8.73
N ASN A 31 4.99 -3.18 7.49
CA ASN A 31 5.13 -4.59 7.09
C ASN A 31 4.03 -5.53 7.59
N LYS A 32 2.91 -4.97 8.07
CA LYS A 32 1.71 -5.69 8.47
C LYS A 32 0.51 -4.78 8.34
N LEU A 33 -0.67 -5.37 8.19
CA LEU A 33 -1.93 -4.65 8.28
C LEU A 33 -2.39 -4.57 9.74
N LEU A 34 -2.86 -3.41 10.15
CA LEU A 34 -3.62 -3.19 11.38
C LEU A 34 -5.05 -2.78 11.01
N ARG A 35 -5.84 -2.36 12.01
CA ARG A 35 -7.26 -2.00 11.87
C ARG A 35 -7.53 -1.05 10.70
N ASP A 36 -6.70 -0.01 10.55
CA ASP A 36 -6.91 1.04 9.54
C ASP A 36 -6.04 0.82 8.29
N GLY A 37 -5.41 -0.36 8.18
CA GLY A 37 -4.54 -0.75 7.08
C GLY A 37 -3.05 -0.72 7.45
N GLY A 38 -2.19 -0.45 6.49
CA GLY A 38 -0.74 -0.55 6.69
C GLY A 38 0.10 -0.28 5.47
N TRP A 39 1.40 -0.16 5.73
CA TRP A 39 2.45 0.00 4.73
C TRP A 39 3.14 -1.34 4.52
N LEU A 40 2.97 -1.93 3.35
CA LEU A 40 3.55 -3.22 2.99
C LEU A 40 4.71 -3.02 2.02
N LYS A 41 5.84 -3.68 2.29
CA LYS A 41 7.00 -3.65 1.40
C LYS A 41 6.92 -4.80 0.41
N PHE A 42 7.08 -4.50 -0.88
CA PHE A 42 7.18 -5.49 -1.96
C PHE A 42 8.52 -5.38 -2.68
N THR A 43 8.88 -6.45 -3.39
CA THR A 43 10.13 -6.50 -4.15
C THR A 43 10.01 -5.87 -5.52
N SER A 44 8.78 -5.71 -6.01
CA SER A 44 8.45 -5.21 -7.34
C SER A 44 7.06 -4.58 -7.40
N LYS A 45 6.85 -3.72 -8.41
CA LYS A 45 5.56 -3.05 -8.67
C LYS A 45 4.51 -4.07 -9.11
N GLU A 46 4.93 -5.10 -9.84
CA GLU A 46 4.09 -6.18 -10.35
C GLU A 46 3.48 -7.02 -9.24
N GLU A 47 4.19 -7.21 -8.12
CA GLU A 47 3.63 -7.85 -6.92
C GLU A 47 2.54 -6.99 -6.28
N ALA A 48 2.76 -5.68 -6.17
CA ALA A 48 1.77 -4.75 -5.65
C ALA A 48 0.49 -4.74 -6.50
N TYR A 49 0.60 -4.71 -7.83
CA TYR A 49 -0.56 -4.81 -8.72
C TYR A 49 -1.28 -6.15 -8.64
N ARG A 50 -0.54 -7.26 -8.46
CA ARG A 50 -1.15 -8.59 -8.27
C ARG A 50 -1.97 -8.62 -6.98
N LEU A 51 -1.43 -8.08 -5.89
CA LEU A 51 -2.17 -7.96 -4.63
C LEU A 51 -3.43 -7.09 -4.79
N TYR A 52 -3.30 -5.94 -5.45
CA TYR A 52 -4.45 -5.07 -5.73
C TYR A 52 -5.56 -5.82 -6.46
N LYS A 53 -5.24 -6.51 -7.56
CA LYS A 53 -6.22 -7.26 -8.35
C LYS A 53 -6.87 -8.41 -7.58
N SER A 54 -6.12 -9.05 -6.67
CA SER A 54 -6.58 -10.20 -5.92
C SER A 54 -7.43 -9.83 -4.70
N GLU A 55 -6.98 -8.87 -3.89
CA GLU A 55 -7.56 -8.58 -2.57
C GLU A 55 -8.25 -7.22 -2.47
N TYR A 56 -7.82 -6.24 -3.27
CA TYR A 56 -8.30 -4.87 -3.19
C TYR A 56 -8.87 -4.32 -4.51
N PRO A 57 -9.61 -5.11 -5.34
CA PRO A 57 -9.99 -4.68 -6.69
C PRO A 57 -10.95 -3.48 -6.73
N THR A 58 -11.56 -3.16 -5.58
CA THR A 58 -12.50 -2.04 -5.42
C THR A 58 -11.86 -0.79 -4.80
N TYR A 59 -10.57 -0.86 -4.45
CA TYR A 59 -9.87 0.26 -3.83
C TYR A 59 -9.45 1.26 -4.90
N GLN A 60 -9.31 2.53 -4.53
CA GLN A 60 -8.71 3.51 -5.41
C GLN A 60 -7.20 3.26 -5.51
N LEU A 61 -6.76 2.80 -6.68
CA LEU A 61 -5.35 2.61 -6.99
C LEU A 61 -4.70 3.94 -7.38
N VAL A 62 -3.65 4.32 -6.66
CA VAL A 62 -2.82 5.48 -7.00
C VAL A 62 -1.37 5.06 -7.04
N ASP A 63 -0.70 5.39 -8.13
CA ASP A 63 0.71 5.05 -8.34
C ASP A 63 1.56 6.32 -8.31
N TYR A 64 2.39 6.44 -7.27
CA TYR A 64 3.27 7.57 -7.02
C TYR A 64 4.71 7.32 -7.49
N ILE A 65 4.99 6.21 -8.20
CA ILE A 65 6.32 5.92 -8.74
C ILE A 65 6.54 6.63 -10.09
N GLU A 66 5.47 6.91 -10.84
CA GLU A 66 5.52 7.51 -12.19
C GLU A 66 5.25 9.03 -12.20
N HIS A 67 5.50 9.73 -11.08
CA HIS A 67 5.47 11.19 -10.97
C HIS A 67 6.79 11.70 -10.40
#